data_AF-A0A4U0WUQ7-F1
#
_entry.id   AF-A0A4U0WUQ7-F1
#
_cell.length_a   1.000
_cell.length_b   1.000
_cell.length_c   1.000
_cell.angle_alpha   90.00
_cell.angle_beta   90.00
_cell.angle_gamma   90.00
#
_symmetry.space_group_name_H-M   'P 1'
#
loop_
_entity.id
_entity.type
_entity.pdbx_description
1 polymer ?
#
loop_
_entity_poly.entity_id
_entity_poly.type
_entity_poly.pdbx_seq_one_letter_code
_entity_poly.pdbx_strand_id
1 'polypeptide(L)'
;MAPGSEQLPLQNKGIFHNLPTFSPDLKDLTAIVTGANGISGFHTMRVLLESSQRWKKVWAASRRPPPEEMMALLSQEQRARVEHVACDFLAKPEEIAAQLKAKGVKAEYIFFYSYAQPKPKPGAGAWSNAQELVDTNSTLLRNFLGAIDQA
;
A
#
# COMPACT_ATOMS: atom_id res chain seq x y z
N MET A 1 8.28 -23.02 -1.48
CA MET A 1 7.08 -22.22 -1.75
C MET A 1 6.00 -22.68 -0.80
N ALA A 2 5.36 -21.76 -0.07
CA ALA A 2 4.14 -22.13 0.67
C ALA A 2 3.07 -22.55 -0.36
N PRO A 3 2.27 -23.59 -0.08
CA PRO A 3 1.16 -23.95 -0.96
C PRO A 3 0.24 -22.73 -1.14
N GLY A 4 -0.29 -22.55 -2.36
CA GLY A 4 -1.27 -21.51 -2.64
C GLY A 4 -2.59 -21.78 -1.94
N SER A 5 -3.59 -20.93 -2.18
CA SER A 5 -4.90 -21.05 -1.54
C SER A 5 -5.84 -22.06 -2.22
N GLU A 6 -5.37 -22.84 -3.19
CA GLU A 6 -6.22 -23.68 -4.05
C GLU A 6 -6.95 -24.78 -3.29
N GLN A 7 -6.37 -25.26 -2.18
CA GLN A 7 -6.93 -26.31 -1.34
C GLN A 7 -7.66 -25.77 -0.10
N LEU A 8 -7.67 -24.44 0.09
CA LEU A 8 -8.29 -23.81 1.25
C LEU A 8 -9.78 -23.54 0.99
N PRO A 9 -10.62 -23.54 2.03
CA PRO A 9 -12.03 -23.19 1.89
C PRO A 9 -12.21 -21.81 1.26
N LEU A 10 -13.22 -21.66 0.41
CA LEU A 10 -13.61 -20.35 -0.10
C LEU A 10 -14.46 -19.60 0.94
N GLN A 11 -14.47 -18.28 0.84
CA GLN A 11 -15.31 -17.42 1.68
C GLN A 11 -16.17 -16.48 0.82
N ASN A 12 -17.28 -16.04 1.39
CA ASN A 12 -18.16 -15.04 0.80
C ASN A 12 -18.18 -13.79 1.70
N LYS A 13 -18.21 -12.62 1.08
CA LYS A 13 -18.27 -11.34 1.78
C LYS A 13 -19.19 -10.35 1.08
N GLY A 14 -20.39 -10.16 1.63
CA GLY A 14 -21.40 -9.30 1.01
C GLY A 14 -21.70 -9.78 -0.41
N ILE A 15 -21.44 -8.93 -1.41
CA ILE A 15 -21.62 -9.24 -2.84
C ILE A 15 -20.46 -10.03 -3.46
N PHE A 16 -19.36 -10.22 -2.74
CA PHE A 16 -18.19 -10.94 -3.25
C PHE A 16 -18.29 -12.41 -2.87
N HIS A 17 -18.34 -13.29 -3.87
CA HIS A 17 -18.45 -14.74 -3.67
C HIS A 17 -17.16 -15.45 -4.10
N ASN A 18 -16.93 -16.65 -3.55
CA ASN A 18 -15.82 -17.53 -3.93
C ASN A 18 -14.43 -16.89 -3.74
N LEU A 19 -14.28 -16.05 -2.71
CA LEU A 19 -12.99 -15.43 -2.40
C LEU A 19 -12.04 -16.49 -1.80
N PRO A 20 -10.74 -16.45 -2.15
CA PRO A 20 -9.77 -17.32 -1.51
C PRO A 20 -9.66 -16.99 0.00
N THR A 21 -9.31 -18.00 0.78
CA THR A 21 -8.81 -17.82 2.15
C THR A 21 -7.30 -18.01 2.17
N PHE A 22 -6.68 -17.79 3.33
CA PHE A 22 -5.23 -17.86 3.51
C PHE A 22 -4.88 -18.93 4.52
N SER A 23 -3.70 -19.53 4.38
CA SER A 23 -3.22 -20.52 5.35
C SER A 23 -3.20 -19.90 6.75
N PRO A 24 -3.73 -20.62 7.76
CA PRO A 24 -3.70 -20.17 9.15
C PRO A 24 -2.30 -20.19 9.76
N ASP A 25 -1.30 -20.77 9.09
CA ASP A 25 0.08 -20.91 9.59
C ASP A 25 0.87 -19.60 9.50
N LEU A 26 0.47 -18.71 8.59
CA LEU A 26 1.10 -17.41 8.41
C LEU A 26 0.42 -16.38 9.31
N LYS A 27 1.11 -16.00 10.38
CA LYS A 27 0.61 -15.08 11.41
C LYS A 27 1.57 -13.92 11.66
N ASP A 28 1.04 -12.89 12.30
CA ASP A 28 1.80 -11.75 12.80
C ASP A 28 2.66 -10.99 11.78
N LEU A 29 2.29 -11.09 10.49
CA LEU A 29 2.97 -10.42 9.39
C LEU A 29 2.75 -8.90 9.46
N THR A 30 3.70 -8.18 8.90
CA THR A 30 3.66 -6.74 8.73
C THR A 30 3.75 -6.38 7.26
N ALA A 31 3.00 -5.36 6.84
CA ALA A 31 2.98 -4.90 5.46
C ALA A 31 3.22 -3.40 5.37
N ILE A 32 3.78 -2.94 4.27
CA ILE A 32 3.73 -1.54 3.85
C ILE A 32 2.86 -1.42 2.61
N VAL A 33 1.90 -0.50 2.66
CA VAL A 33 1.01 -0.17 1.53
C VAL A 33 1.37 1.23 1.06
N THR A 34 1.97 1.35 -0.13
CA THR A 34 2.27 2.65 -0.71
C THR A 34 1.03 3.23 -1.39
N GLY A 35 0.88 4.56 -1.41
CA GLY A 35 -0.35 5.19 -1.92
C GLY A 35 -1.58 4.86 -1.08
N ALA A 36 -1.40 4.62 0.23
CA ALA A 36 -2.48 4.19 1.14
C ALA A 36 -3.61 5.21 1.31
N ASN A 37 -3.39 6.48 0.93
CA ASN A 37 -4.42 7.51 0.89
C ASN A 37 -5.19 7.58 -0.45
N GLY A 38 -4.83 6.75 -1.44
CA GLY A 38 -5.57 6.55 -2.68
C GLY A 38 -6.60 5.41 -2.56
N ILE A 39 -7.46 5.28 -3.57
CA ILE A 39 -8.57 4.32 -3.57
C ILE A 39 -8.06 2.86 -3.43
N SER A 40 -7.16 2.45 -4.32
CA SER A 40 -6.66 1.06 -4.36
C SER A 40 -5.80 0.71 -3.15
N GLY A 41 -4.92 1.61 -2.73
CA GLY A 41 -4.06 1.42 -1.56
C GLY A 41 -4.89 1.31 -0.27
N PHE A 42 -5.84 2.22 -0.08
CA PHE A 42 -6.71 2.16 1.10
C PHE A 42 -7.58 0.90 1.13
N HIS A 43 -8.14 0.50 -0.01
CA HIS A 43 -8.94 -0.73 -0.07
C HIS A 43 -8.10 -1.97 0.23
N THR A 44 -6.87 -2.03 -0.29
CA THR A 44 -5.95 -3.12 0.05
C THR A 44 -5.66 -3.15 1.54
N MET A 45 -5.35 -2.00 2.15
CA MET A 45 -5.15 -1.89 3.60
C MET A 45 -6.38 -2.40 4.37
N ARG A 46 -7.61 -2.05 3.96
CA ARG A 46 -8.84 -2.60 4.57
C ARG A 46 -8.89 -4.12 4.54
N VAL A 47 -8.62 -4.72 3.37
CA VAL A 47 -8.63 -6.18 3.20
C VAL A 47 -7.58 -6.86 4.09
N LEU A 48 -6.36 -6.30 4.19
CA LEU A 48 -5.34 -6.83 5.10
C LEU A 48 -5.81 -6.77 6.57
N LEU A 49 -6.40 -5.65 6.98
CA LEU A 49 -6.86 -5.46 8.36
C LEU A 49 -8.03 -6.38 8.76
N GLU A 50 -8.72 -7.01 7.83
CA GLU A 50 -9.77 -8.00 8.12
C GLU A 50 -9.22 -9.33 8.62
N SER A 51 -7.96 -9.65 8.30
CA SER A 51 -7.30 -10.88 8.74
C SER A 51 -6.36 -10.58 9.92
N SER A 52 -6.91 -10.30 11.10
CA SER A 52 -6.12 -9.87 12.28
C SER A 52 -5.10 -10.88 12.77
N GLN A 53 -5.38 -12.18 12.63
CA GLN A 53 -4.43 -13.25 12.94
C GLN A 53 -3.22 -13.25 11.99
N ARG A 54 -3.40 -12.76 10.76
CA ARG A 54 -2.37 -12.74 9.73
C ARG A 54 -1.56 -11.46 9.74
N TRP A 55 -2.22 -10.31 9.84
CA TRP A 55 -1.60 -8.99 9.72
C TRP A 55 -1.63 -8.26 11.06
N LYS A 56 -0.47 -8.23 11.73
CA LYS A 56 -0.29 -7.55 13.00
C LYS A 56 -0.15 -6.04 12.84
N LYS A 57 0.49 -5.57 11.76
CA LYS A 57 0.69 -4.14 11.49
C LYS A 57 0.65 -3.84 9.99
N VAL A 58 0.06 -2.71 9.64
CA VAL A 58 0.10 -2.15 8.28
C VAL A 58 0.63 -0.73 8.31
N TRP A 59 1.74 -0.49 7.62
CA TRP A 59 2.28 0.84 7.40
C TRP A 59 1.58 1.49 6.21
N ALA A 60 0.87 2.58 6.46
CA ALA A 60 0.24 3.38 5.42
C ALA A 60 1.25 4.42 4.92
N ALA A 61 1.88 4.19 3.76
CA ALA A 61 2.94 5.06 3.26
C ALA A 61 2.43 5.97 2.12
N SER A 62 2.41 7.26 2.38
CA SER A 62 1.97 8.29 1.42
C SER A 62 2.34 9.68 1.91
N ARG A 63 2.39 10.66 1.01
CA ARG A 63 2.72 12.06 1.35
C ARG A 63 1.82 12.63 2.45
N ARG A 64 0.54 12.26 2.45
CA ARG A 64 -0.46 12.62 3.46
C ARG A 64 -1.08 11.35 4.03
N PRO A 65 -1.56 11.34 5.28
CA PRO A 65 -2.30 10.21 5.80
C PRO A 65 -3.58 9.97 4.98
N PRO A 66 -4.16 8.75 5.04
CA PRO A 66 -5.52 8.54 4.56
C PRO A 66 -6.48 9.54 5.23
N PRO A 67 -7.40 10.18 4.48
CA PRO A 67 -8.39 11.10 5.02
C PRO A 67 -9.18 10.53 6.21
N GLU A 68 -9.65 11.40 7.10
CA GLU A 68 -10.39 11.00 8.29
C GLU A 68 -11.66 10.21 7.93
N GLU A 69 -12.37 10.62 6.88
CA GLU A 69 -13.58 9.96 6.41
C GLU A 69 -13.28 8.54 5.90
N MET A 70 -12.11 8.33 5.30
CA MET A 70 -11.65 7.00 4.91
C MET A 70 -11.31 6.19 6.16
N MET A 71 -10.54 6.74 7.09
CA MET A 71 -10.18 6.06 8.34
C MET A 71 -11.40 5.73 9.22
N ALA A 72 -12.49 6.50 9.13
CA ALA A 72 -13.75 6.22 9.83
C ALA A 72 -14.44 4.93 9.36
N LEU A 73 -14.07 4.39 8.20
CA LEU A 73 -14.54 3.09 7.70
C LEU A 73 -13.89 1.89 8.43
N LEU A 74 -12.89 2.14 9.29
CA LEU A 74 -12.16 1.13 10.04
C LEU A 74 -12.63 1.09 11.50
N SER A 75 -12.75 -0.12 12.05
CA SER A 75 -12.97 -0.29 13.49
C SER A 75 -11.79 0.27 14.30
N GLN A 76 -12.00 0.51 15.60
CA GLN A 76 -10.92 0.98 16.47
C GLN A 76 -9.72 0.01 16.49
N GLU A 77 -9.98 -1.29 16.53
CA GLU A 77 -8.95 -2.34 16.50
C GLU A 77 -8.17 -2.34 15.19
N GLN A 78 -8.85 -2.13 14.06
CA GLN A 78 -8.21 -2.01 12.75
C GLN A 78 -7.33 -0.76 12.69
N ARG A 79 -7.83 0.39 13.16
CA ARG A 79 -7.06 1.64 13.21
C ARG A 79 -5.81 1.52 14.08
N ALA A 80 -5.89 0.80 15.20
CA ALA A 80 -4.76 0.59 16.10
C ALA A 80 -3.59 -0.19 15.45
N ARG A 81 -3.84 -0.93 14.37
CA ARG A 81 -2.82 -1.66 13.60
C ARG A 81 -2.27 -0.87 12.41
N VAL A 82 -2.75 0.35 12.16
CA VAL A 82 -2.29 1.21 11.07
C VAL A 82 -1.39 2.30 11.62
N GLU A 83 -0.21 2.47 11.02
CA GLU A 83 0.62 3.64 11.28
C GLU A 83 0.98 4.35 9.97
N HIS A 84 0.79 5.66 9.92
CA HIS A 84 1.14 6.46 8.76
C HIS A 84 2.64 6.76 8.74
N VAL A 85 3.23 6.60 7.55
CA VAL A 85 4.58 7.04 7.22
C VAL A 85 4.47 8.09 6.12
N ALA A 86 4.86 9.32 6.45
CA ALA A 86 4.90 10.41 5.51
C ALA A 86 6.07 10.18 4.53
N CYS A 87 5.76 9.77 3.31
CA CYS A 87 6.74 9.54 2.25
C CYS A 87 6.35 10.17 0.93
N ASP A 88 7.29 10.91 0.34
CA ASP A 88 7.24 11.33 -1.06
C ASP A 88 8.13 10.42 -1.90
N PHE A 89 7.52 9.55 -2.71
CA PHE A 89 8.26 8.61 -3.53
C PHE A 89 8.90 9.24 -4.77
N LEU A 90 8.68 10.53 -5.04
CA LEU A 90 9.48 11.29 -6.00
C LEU A 90 10.77 11.85 -5.39
N ALA A 91 10.92 11.81 -4.06
CA ALA A 91 12.16 12.16 -3.39
C ALA A 91 13.27 11.15 -3.73
N LYS A 92 14.51 11.51 -3.39
CA LYS A 92 15.65 10.61 -3.61
C LYS A 92 15.54 9.36 -2.72
N PRO A 93 16.06 8.20 -3.15
CA PRO A 93 16.06 6.97 -2.37
C PRO A 93 16.53 7.14 -0.92
N GLU A 94 17.57 7.93 -0.70
CA GLU A 94 18.19 8.14 0.62
C GLU A 94 17.22 8.86 1.58
N GLU A 95 16.45 9.81 1.06
CA GLU A 95 15.45 10.56 1.83
C GLU A 95 14.27 9.68 2.21
N ILE A 96 13.80 8.84 1.28
CA ILE A 96 12.74 7.86 1.53
C ILE A 96 13.21 6.84 2.58
N ALA A 97 14.43 6.30 2.44
CA ALA A 97 15.01 5.36 3.39
C ALA A 97 15.14 5.97 4.79
N ALA A 98 15.56 7.24 4.88
CA ALA A 98 15.63 7.96 6.15
C ALA A 98 14.25 8.09 6.83
N GLN A 99 13.18 8.35 6.07
CA GLN A 99 11.81 8.42 6.59
C GLN A 99 11.33 7.06 7.10
N LEU A 100 11.59 5.98 6.35
CA LEU A 100 11.26 4.61 6.75
C LEU A 100 12.01 4.21 8.04
N LYS A 101 13.31 4.51 8.11
CA LYS A 101 14.16 4.27 9.30
C LYS A 101 13.71 5.04 10.51
N ALA A 102 13.40 6.34 10.35
CA ALA A 102 12.96 7.20 11.43
C ALA A 102 11.67 6.67 12.09
N LYS A 103 10.81 6.01 11.30
CA LYS A 103 9.61 5.34 11.79
C LYS A 103 9.83 3.89 12.25
N GLY A 104 11.02 3.34 12.06
CA GLY A 104 11.34 1.95 12.38
C GLY A 104 10.51 0.97 11.55
N VAL A 105 10.24 1.31 10.29
CA VAL A 105 9.44 0.47 9.39
C VAL A 105 10.15 -0.87 9.21
N LYS A 106 9.45 -1.93 9.57
CA LYS A 106 9.76 -3.32 9.22
C LYS A 106 8.50 -3.91 8.59
N ALA A 107 8.65 -4.52 7.43
CA ALA A 107 7.57 -5.09 6.64
C ALA A 107 8.08 -6.31 5.88
N GLU A 108 7.42 -7.46 6.02
CA GLU A 108 7.70 -8.65 5.22
C GLU A 108 7.08 -8.56 3.82
N TYR A 109 6.02 -7.74 3.68
CA TYR A 109 5.31 -7.58 2.42
C TYR A 109 5.16 -6.11 2.03
N ILE A 110 5.32 -5.85 0.73
CA ILE A 110 5.14 -4.55 0.11
C ILE A 110 3.98 -4.65 -0.89
N PHE A 111 3.02 -3.75 -0.75
CA PHE A 111 1.96 -3.54 -1.73
C PHE A 111 2.09 -2.16 -2.33
N PHE A 112 2.52 -2.08 -3.58
CA PHE A 112 2.84 -0.80 -4.22
C PHE A 112 1.65 -0.24 -5.01
N TYR A 113 1.01 0.82 -4.50
CA TYR A 113 -0.09 1.55 -5.18
C TYR A 113 0.18 3.04 -5.39
N SER A 114 1.40 3.52 -5.11
CA SER A 114 1.77 4.89 -5.41
C SER A 114 1.65 5.19 -6.90
N TYR A 115 0.83 6.18 -7.20
CA TYR A 115 0.54 6.62 -8.55
C TYR A 115 0.36 8.14 -8.59
N ALA A 116 0.81 8.76 -9.68
CA ALA A 116 0.55 10.15 -9.98
C ALA A 116 0.15 10.31 -11.44
N GLN A 117 -0.94 11.05 -11.66
CA GLN A 117 -1.37 11.49 -12.99
C GLN A 117 -0.86 12.91 -13.23
N PRO A 118 0.24 13.11 -13.99
CA PRO A 118 0.64 14.45 -14.41
C PRO A 118 -0.45 15.06 -15.30
N LYS A 119 -0.72 16.35 -15.12
CA LYS A 119 -1.71 17.06 -15.92
C LYS A 119 -1.13 17.37 -17.30
N PRO A 120 -1.84 17.06 -18.40
CA PRO A 120 -1.45 17.55 -19.72
C PRO A 120 -1.31 19.07 -19.75
N LYS A 121 -0.56 19.58 -20.74
CA LYS A 121 -0.48 21.03 -20.99
C LYS A 121 -1.90 21.60 -21.21
N PRO A 122 -2.18 22.85 -20.81
CA PRO A 122 -3.47 23.48 -21.06
C PRO A 122 -3.87 23.40 -22.55
N GLY A 123 -5.09 22.94 -22.81
CA GLY A 123 -5.61 22.76 -24.17
C GLY A 123 -5.21 21.46 -24.87
N ALA A 124 -4.31 20.66 -24.30
CA ALA A 124 -3.96 19.35 -24.84
C ALA A 124 -4.99 18.27 -24.43
N GLY A 125 -5.17 17.26 -25.29
CA GLY A 125 -6.07 16.14 -25.02
C GLY A 125 -5.62 15.29 -23.83
N ALA A 126 -6.56 14.53 -23.25
CA ALA A 126 -6.24 13.53 -22.24
C ALA A 126 -5.18 12.55 -22.78
N TRP A 127 -4.25 12.14 -21.93
CA TRP A 127 -3.15 11.20 -22.26
C TRP A 127 -2.12 11.70 -23.28
N SER A 128 -2.19 12.97 -23.70
CA SER A 128 -1.18 13.56 -24.60
C SER A 128 0.24 13.65 -24.00
N ASN A 129 0.36 13.49 -22.68
CA ASN A 129 1.62 13.44 -21.94
C ASN A 129 1.99 12.02 -21.47
N ALA A 130 1.75 11.01 -22.31
CA ALA A 130 1.99 9.60 -21.97
C ALA A 130 3.43 9.32 -21.49
N GLN A 131 4.45 9.96 -22.08
CA GLN A 131 5.83 9.77 -21.63
C GLN A 131 6.06 10.32 -20.23
N GLU A 132 5.52 11.50 -19.91
CA GLU A 132 5.62 12.08 -18.56
C GLU A 132 4.93 11.19 -17.52
N LEU A 133 3.82 10.55 -17.89
CA LEU A 133 3.13 9.57 -17.07
C LEU A 133 4.03 8.36 -16.76
N VAL A 134 4.70 7.81 -17.78
CA VAL A 134 5.65 6.70 -17.62
C VAL A 134 6.82 7.13 -16.75
N ASP A 135 7.43 8.28 -17.04
CA ASP A 135 8.60 8.78 -16.32
C ASP A 135 8.30 9.02 -14.85
N THR A 136 7.16 9.66 -14.55
CA THR A 136 6.72 9.95 -13.19
C THR A 136 6.51 8.65 -12.42
N ASN A 137 5.71 7.72 -12.93
CA ASN A 137 5.34 6.52 -12.19
C ASN A 137 6.47 5.50 -12.10
N SER A 138 7.32 5.42 -13.13
CA SER A 138 8.54 4.61 -13.08
C SER A 138 9.52 5.16 -12.04
N THR A 139 9.60 6.49 -11.90
CA THR A 139 10.44 7.14 -10.89
C THR A 139 9.94 6.85 -9.48
N LEU A 140 8.62 6.91 -9.22
CA LEU A 140 8.04 6.51 -7.93
C LEU A 140 8.50 5.11 -7.50
N LEU A 141 8.39 4.13 -8.41
CA LEU A 141 8.76 2.75 -8.13
C LEU A 141 10.27 2.60 -7.96
N ARG A 142 11.07 3.16 -8.88
CA ARG A 142 12.54 3.07 -8.84
C ARG A 142 13.11 3.67 -7.57
N ASN A 143 12.64 4.86 -7.18
CA ASN A 143 13.15 5.54 -5.99
C ASN A 143 12.79 4.76 -4.73
N PHE A 144 11.56 4.22 -4.66
CA PHE A 144 11.14 3.39 -3.53
C PHE A 144 11.94 2.08 -3.43
N LEU A 145 12.15 1.37 -4.55
CA LEU A 145 12.97 0.16 -4.56
C LEU A 145 14.41 0.45 -4.10
N GLY A 146 15.02 1.52 -4.62
CA GLY A 146 16.36 1.94 -4.16
C GLY A 146 16.41 2.37 -2.70
N ALA A 147 15.28 2.81 -2.13
CA ALA A 147 15.18 3.17 -0.72
C ALA A 147 15.06 1.93 0.18
N ILE A 148 14.34 0.89 -0.26
CA ILE A 148 14.17 -0.36 0.51
C ILE A 148 15.51 -1.04 0.75
N ASP A 149 16.40 -1.07 -0.26
CA ASP A 149 17.74 -1.66 -0.11
C ASP A 149 18.61 -0.92 0.92
N GLN A 150 18.23 0.31 1.27
CA GLN A 150 18.93 1.15 2.22
C GLN A 150 18.23 1.24 3.57
N ALA A 151 16.96 0.84 3.69
CA ALA A 151 16.08 1.08 4.84
C ALA A 151 16.34 0.15 6.03
#